data_AF-A0A7Z1S228-F1
#
_entry.id   AF-A0A7Z1S228-F1
#
_cell.length_a   1.000
_cell.length_b   1.000
_cell.length_c   1.000
_cell.angle_alpha   90.00
_cell.angle_beta   90.00
_cell.angle_gamma   90.00
#
_symmetry.space_group_name_H-M   'P 1'
#
loop_
_entity.id
_entity.type
_entity.pdbx_description
1 polymer ?
#
loop_
_entity_poly.entity_id
_entity_poly.type
_entity_poly.pdbx_seq_one_letter_code
_entity_poly.pdbx_strand_id
1 'polypeptide(L)'
;MSASILAALGGNASASMGDTVAKAMDLRLETIECKDNQRHVSAESLEMAMSIIAKLNTQTKQLREVYSEIEQSEVPESYFDKVTIDELVVADGYIRGFEMILKAQHESLSRRATAYEQPAVETAKQIRKATAKLRRAVGDLMSIERQLQVASIGKYETSFEMTSDKVAKLKAATQATVSNYH
;
A
#
# COMPACT_ATOMS: atom_id res chain seq x y z
N MET A 1 -16.92 5.92 11.28
CA MET A 1 -15.69 6.69 11.51
C MET A 1 -14.74 6.37 10.35
N SER A 2 -15.02 6.88 9.15
CA SER A 2 -14.19 6.66 7.94
C SER A 2 -13.18 7.76 7.66
N ALA A 3 -13.24 8.85 8.44
CA ALA A 3 -12.40 10.03 8.26
C ALA A 3 -10.89 9.75 8.48
N SER A 4 -10.52 8.71 9.22
CA SER A 4 -9.13 8.43 9.59
C SER A 4 -8.26 8.01 8.40
N ILE A 5 -8.76 7.10 7.54
CA ILE A 5 -8.05 6.68 6.32
C ILE A 5 -7.96 7.85 5.34
N LEU A 6 -9.07 8.57 5.13
CA LEU A 6 -9.09 9.75 4.26
C LEU A 6 -8.10 10.81 4.75
N ALA A 7 -8.07 11.10 6.05
CA ALA A 7 -7.12 12.04 6.63
C ALA A 7 -5.66 11.59 6.45
N ALA A 8 -5.37 10.29 6.62
CA ALA A 8 -4.03 9.73 6.39
C ALA A 8 -3.58 9.84 4.92
N LEU A 9 -4.52 9.86 3.98
CA LEU A 9 -4.26 10.11 2.56
C LEU A 9 -4.19 11.60 2.20
N GLY A 10 -4.41 12.51 3.17
CA GLY A 10 -4.43 13.96 2.96
C GLY A 10 -5.78 14.49 2.47
N GLY A 11 -6.87 13.78 2.76
CA GLY A 11 -8.25 14.09 2.36
C GLY A 11 -8.57 13.73 0.91
N ASN A 12 -7.59 13.83 0.01
CA ASN A 12 -7.69 13.47 -1.40
C ASN A 12 -6.36 12.86 -1.87
N ALA A 13 -6.35 11.57 -2.17
CA ALA A 13 -5.15 10.85 -2.56
C ALA A 13 -4.60 11.36 -3.90
N SER A 14 -5.46 11.72 -4.86
CA SER A 14 -5.03 12.24 -6.16
C SER A 14 -4.23 13.54 -6.02
N ALA A 15 -4.73 14.49 -5.22
CA ALA A 15 -4.05 15.76 -4.98
C ALA A 15 -2.76 15.54 -4.18
N SER A 16 -2.83 14.76 -3.09
CA SER A 16 -1.70 14.53 -2.19
C SER A 16 -0.57 13.76 -2.88
N MET A 17 -0.89 12.65 -3.55
CA MET A 17 0.10 11.81 -4.24
C MET A 17 0.53 12.40 -5.57
N GLY A 18 -0.38 13.05 -6.31
CA GLY A 18 -0.06 13.72 -7.57
C GLY A 18 1.02 14.80 -7.40
N ASP A 19 0.92 15.64 -6.35
CA ASP A 19 1.96 16.62 -6.01
C ASP A 19 3.32 15.95 -5.73
N THR A 20 3.32 14.82 -5.02
CA THR A 20 4.56 14.07 -4.74
C THR A 20 5.18 13.49 -6.00
N VAL A 21 4.36 12.96 -6.92
CA VAL A 21 4.80 12.44 -8.21
C VAL A 21 5.37 13.55 -9.08
N ALA A 22 4.70 14.70 -9.15
CA ALA A 22 5.18 15.86 -9.91
C ALA A 22 6.55 16.33 -9.41
N LYS A 23 6.71 16.52 -8.10
CA LYS A 23 8.00 16.88 -7.49
C LYS A 23 9.10 15.86 -7.80
N ALA A 24 8.78 14.57 -7.80
CA ALA A 24 9.75 13.54 -8.11
C ALA A 24 10.09 13.46 -9.61
N MET A 25 9.18 13.86 -10.50
CA MET A 25 9.47 14.03 -11.92
C MET A 25 10.39 15.24 -12.17
N ASP A 26 10.22 16.32 -11.40
CA ASP A 26 11.06 17.52 -11.47
C ASP A 26 12.43 17.35 -10.79
N LEU A 27 12.61 16.29 -9.99
CA LEU A 27 13.83 16.03 -9.24
C LEU A 27 15.03 15.70 -10.16
N ARG A 28 16.03 16.57 -10.17
CA ARG A 28 17.26 16.45 -10.99
C ARG A 28 18.48 15.98 -10.19
N LEU A 29 18.53 14.70 -9.89
CA LEU A 29 19.65 14.09 -9.13
C LEU A 29 21.01 14.10 -9.85
N GLU A 30 21.05 14.47 -11.13
CA GLU A 30 22.27 14.54 -11.95
C GLU A 30 23.11 15.80 -11.69
N THR A 31 22.55 16.80 -11.01
CA THR A 31 23.28 18.03 -10.67
C THR A 31 24.19 17.76 -9.48
N ILE A 32 25.48 17.58 -9.73
CA ILE A 32 26.49 17.30 -8.71
C ILE A 32 27.34 18.53 -8.44
N GLU A 33 27.36 18.95 -7.17
CA GLU A 33 28.21 20.02 -6.66
C GLU A 33 29.47 19.42 -6.01
N CYS A 34 30.59 20.14 -6.11
CA CYS A 34 31.84 19.76 -5.45
C CYS A 34 32.07 20.72 -4.28
N LYS A 35 32.03 20.21 -3.05
CA LYS A 35 32.25 20.98 -1.82
C LYS A 35 33.18 20.20 -0.90
N ASP A 36 34.23 20.85 -0.38
CA ASP A 36 35.20 20.23 0.53
C ASP A 36 35.84 18.92 0.00
N ASN A 37 36.19 18.89 -1.29
CA ASN A 37 36.67 17.70 -2.03
C ASN A 37 35.69 16.50 -2.04
N GLN A 38 34.47 16.68 -1.57
CA GLN A 38 33.39 15.73 -1.65
C GLN A 38 32.35 16.19 -2.68
N ARG A 39 31.88 15.24 -3.48
CA ARG A 39 30.82 15.50 -4.44
C ARG A 39 29.48 15.15 -3.82
N HIS A 40 28.53 16.08 -3.91
CA HIS A 40 27.20 15.94 -3.36
C HIS A 40 26.16 16.21 -4.45
N VAL A 41 24.97 15.65 -4.28
CA VAL A 41 23.79 16.14 -5.00
C VAL A 41 23.62 17.62 -4.67
N SER A 42 23.26 18.45 -5.64
CA SER A 42 22.98 19.88 -5.41
C SER A 42 22.07 20.08 -4.21
N ALA A 43 22.31 21.15 -3.45
CA ALA A 43 21.55 21.41 -2.22
C ALA A 43 20.03 21.45 -2.50
N GLU A 44 19.62 22.07 -3.61
CA GLU A 44 18.22 22.14 -4.06
C GLU A 44 17.64 20.75 -4.33
N SER A 45 18.35 19.90 -5.07
CA SER A 45 17.87 18.54 -5.37
C SER A 45 17.86 17.65 -4.12
N LEU A 46 18.81 17.85 -3.21
CA LEU A 46 18.83 17.15 -1.93
C LEU A 46 17.64 17.56 -1.05
N GLU A 47 17.37 18.86 -0.95
CA GLU A 47 16.23 19.40 -0.19
C GLU A 47 14.90 18.88 -0.75
N MET A 48 14.74 18.89 -2.08
CA MET A 48 13.56 18.33 -2.73
C MET A 48 13.41 16.83 -2.46
N ALA A 49 14.50 16.06 -2.57
CA ALA A 49 14.49 14.63 -2.27
C ALA A 49 14.12 14.35 -0.80
N MET A 50 14.68 15.12 0.14
CA MET A 50 14.35 15.01 1.57
C MET A 50 12.89 15.35 1.85
N SER A 51 12.35 16.37 1.19
CA SER A 51 10.93 16.75 1.28
C SER A 51 10.01 15.63 0.79
N ILE A 52 10.31 15.01 -0.36
CA ILE A 52 9.58 13.86 -0.89
C ILE A 52 9.64 12.68 0.11
N ILE A 53 10.83 12.33 0.60
CA ILE A 53 11.02 11.22 1.54
C ILE A 53 10.24 11.47 2.84
N ALA A 54 10.31 12.68 3.38
CA ALA A 54 9.60 13.07 4.59
C ALA A 54 8.08 12.93 4.42
N LYS A 55 7.53 13.45 3.32
CA LYS A 55 6.10 13.36 3.01
C LYS A 55 5.63 11.90 2.91
N LEU A 56 6.35 11.07 2.15
CA LEU A 56 6.04 9.64 2.00
C LEU A 56 6.09 8.89 3.35
N ASN A 57 7.10 9.16 4.18
CA ASN A 57 7.23 8.53 5.49
C ASN A 57 6.12 8.97 6.46
N THR A 58 5.74 10.25 6.45
CA THR A 58 4.63 10.75 7.27
C THR A 58 3.32 10.07 6.89
N GLN A 59 2.99 10.01 5.61
CA GLN A 59 1.78 9.31 5.14
C GLN A 59 1.82 7.81 5.48
N THR A 60 2.98 7.17 5.30
CA THR A 60 3.17 5.76 5.70
C THR A 60 2.89 5.57 7.18
N LYS A 61 3.39 6.47 8.03
CA LYS A 61 3.19 6.40 9.48
C LYS A 61 1.71 6.53 9.82
N GLN A 62 1.03 7.54 9.26
CA GLN A 62 -0.40 7.76 9.48
C GLN A 62 -1.24 6.56 9.06
N LEU A 63 -0.96 5.96 7.89
CA LEU A 63 -1.68 4.76 7.45
C LEU A 63 -1.44 3.55 8.35
N ARG A 64 -0.24 3.41 8.92
CA ARG A 64 0.06 2.34 9.88
C ARG A 64 -0.61 2.56 11.23
N GLU A 65 -0.70 3.81 11.68
CA GLU A 65 -1.47 4.17 12.88
C GLU A 65 -2.94 3.79 12.68
N VAL A 66 -3.53 4.15 11.54
CA VAL A 66 -4.91 3.77 11.19
C VAL A 66 -5.08 2.25 11.08
N TYR A 67 -4.11 1.54 10.50
CA TYR A 67 -4.12 0.08 10.46
C TYR A 67 -4.18 -0.51 11.89
N SER A 68 -3.36 -0.02 12.81
CA SER A 68 -3.38 -0.45 14.21
C SER A 68 -4.68 -0.09 14.92
N GLU A 69 -5.28 1.07 14.63
CA GLU A 69 -6.60 1.45 15.14
C GLU A 69 -7.69 0.47 14.68
N ILE A 70 -7.66 0.04 13.42
CA ILE A 70 -8.61 -0.93 12.86
C ILE A 70 -8.46 -2.29 13.53
N GLU A 71 -7.24 -2.79 13.72
CA GLU A 71 -6.99 -4.07 14.39
C GLU A 71 -7.50 -4.11 15.83
N GLN A 72 -7.54 -2.97 16.51
CA GLN A 72 -8.02 -2.83 17.89
C GLN A 72 -9.51 -2.47 17.98
N SER A 73 -10.17 -2.22 16.85
CA SER A 73 -11.56 -1.80 16.81
C SER A 73 -12.53 -2.96 16.97
N GLU A 74 -13.62 -2.73 17.72
CA GLU A 74 -14.75 -3.66 17.80
C GLU A 74 -15.60 -3.67 16.50
N VAL A 75 -15.49 -2.63 15.67
CA VAL A 75 -16.29 -2.46 14.44
C VAL A 75 -15.39 -2.03 13.26
N PRO A 76 -14.45 -2.90 12.83
CA PRO A 76 -13.46 -2.56 11.81
C PRO A 76 -14.08 -2.23 10.44
N GLU A 77 -15.29 -2.73 10.14
CA GLU A 77 -16.01 -2.44 8.90
C GLU A 77 -16.39 -0.95 8.79
N SER A 78 -16.52 -0.25 9.92
CA SER A 78 -16.93 1.16 9.95
C SER A 78 -15.88 2.15 9.42
N TYR A 79 -14.66 1.66 9.16
CA TYR A 79 -13.57 2.41 8.54
C TYR A 79 -13.60 2.34 7.01
N PHE A 80 -14.29 1.36 6.43
CA PHE A 80 -14.27 1.08 4.99
C PHE A 80 -15.62 1.41 4.33
N ASP A 81 -15.95 2.70 4.25
CA ASP A 81 -17.04 3.14 3.38
C ASP A 81 -16.60 3.20 1.91
N LYS A 82 -17.56 3.33 0.99
CA LYS A 82 -17.29 3.36 -0.45
C LYS A 82 -16.27 4.43 -0.84
N VAL A 83 -16.36 5.62 -0.25
CA VAL A 83 -15.46 6.75 -0.54
C VAL A 83 -14.03 6.41 -0.15
N THR A 84 -13.87 5.82 1.03
CA THR A 84 -12.56 5.42 1.56
C THR A 84 -11.93 4.30 0.75
N ILE A 85 -12.74 3.33 0.31
CA ILE A 85 -12.28 2.24 -0.57
C ILE A 85 -11.83 2.82 -1.92
N ASP A 86 -12.62 3.70 -2.53
CA ASP A 86 -12.29 4.35 -3.80
C ASP A 86 -10.97 5.14 -3.69
N GLU A 87 -10.76 5.87 -2.59
CA GLU A 87 -9.52 6.61 -2.35
C GLU A 87 -8.30 5.69 -2.12
N LEU A 88 -8.46 4.54 -1.46
CA LEU A 88 -7.39 3.53 -1.34
C LEU A 88 -7.00 2.95 -2.72
N VAL A 89 -7.97 2.70 -3.59
CA VAL A 89 -7.73 2.22 -4.96
C VAL A 89 -6.99 3.28 -5.78
N VAL A 90 -7.42 4.53 -5.70
CA VAL A 90 -6.75 5.66 -6.37
C VAL A 90 -5.32 5.80 -5.86
N ALA A 91 -5.11 5.75 -4.54
CA ALA A 91 -3.80 5.80 -3.91
C ALA A 91 -2.87 4.68 -4.42
N ASP A 92 -3.34 3.42 -4.46
CA ASP A 92 -2.55 2.29 -4.98
C ASP A 92 -2.17 2.52 -6.46
N GLY A 93 -3.08 3.05 -7.27
CA GLY A 93 -2.82 3.41 -8.66
C GLY A 93 -1.69 4.43 -8.82
N TYR A 94 -1.75 5.54 -8.08
CA TYR A 94 -0.71 6.57 -8.10
C TYR A 94 0.64 6.05 -7.60
N ILE A 95 0.65 5.28 -6.50
CA ILE A 95 1.89 4.72 -5.93
C ILE A 95 2.55 3.75 -6.92
N ARG A 96 1.77 2.89 -7.60
CA ARG A 96 2.29 1.99 -8.63
C ARG A 96 2.94 2.74 -9.78
N GLY A 97 2.26 3.75 -10.32
CA GLY A 97 2.80 4.60 -11.37
C GLY A 97 4.10 5.26 -10.91
N PHE A 98 4.12 5.77 -9.68
CA PHE A 98 5.29 6.40 -9.10
C PHE A 98 6.48 5.45 -8.95
N GLU A 99 6.26 4.23 -8.45
CA GLU A 99 7.31 3.22 -8.34
C GLU A 99 7.92 2.86 -9.70
N MET A 100 7.11 2.79 -10.76
CA MET A 100 7.59 2.52 -12.12
C MET A 100 8.51 3.63 -12.61
N ILE A 101 8.11 4.90 -12.41
CA ILE A 101 8.92 6.07 -12.78
C ILE A 101 10.25 6.06 -12.01
N LEU A 102 10.18 5.92 -10.68
CA LEU A 102 11.38 5.90 -9.83
C LEU A 102 12.32 4.74 -10.16
N LYS A 103 11.76 3.57 -10.50
CA LYS A 103 12.54 2.41 -10.92
C LYS A 103 13.29 2.71 -12.21
N ALA A 104 12.60 3.24 -13.22
CA ALA A 104 13.22 3.59 -14.50
C ALA A 104 14.31 4.67 -14.34
N GLN A 105 14.04 5.71 -13.55
CA GLN A 105 15.01 6.77 -13.23
C GLN A 105 16.23 6.20 -12.50
N HIS A 106 16.03 5.37 -11.48
CA HIS A 106 17.12 4.77 -10.72
C HIS A 106 17.96 3.79 -11.54
N GLU A 107 17.34 2.96 -12.39
CA GLU A 107 18.05 2.03 -13.28
C GLU A 107 18.83 2.76 -14.38
N SER A 108 18.28 3.86 -14.91
CA SER A 108 19.00 4.74 -15.83
C SER A 108 20.22 5.35 -15.13
N LEU A 109 20.02 5.95 -13.96
CA LEU A 109 21.07 6.58 -13.18
C LEU A 109 22.16 5.57 -12.78
N SER A 110 21.78 4.40 -12.27
CA SER A 110 22.75 3.39 -11.80
C SER A 110 23.60 2.79 -12.92
N ARG A 111 23.08 2.72 -14.16
CA ARG A 111 23.83 2.18 -15.31
C ARG A 111 24.91 3.12 -15.82
N ARG A 112 24.66 4.43 -15.76
CA ARG A 112 25.61 5.47 -16.21
C ARG A 112 26.46 6.03 -15.06
N ALA A 113 26.07 5.75 -13.82
CA ALA A 113 26.71 6.29 -12.64
C ALA A 113 28.19 5.86 -12.58
N THR A 114 29.05 6.86 -12.61
CA THR A 114 30.44 6.72 -12.18
C THR A 114 30.50 6.70 -10.64
N ALA A 115 31.68 6.37 -10.07
CA ALA A 115 31.88 6.45 -8.61
C ALA A 115 31.50 7.83 -8.02
N TYR A 116 31.51 8.88 -8.84
CA TYR A 116 31.17 10.25 -8.47
C TYR A 116 29.66 10.50 -8.32
N GLU A 117 28.80 9.68 -8.93
CA GLU A 117 27.33 9.83 -8.91
C GLU A 117 26.66 8.95 -7.84
N GLN A 118 27.45 8.27 -7.01
CA GLN A 118 26.95 7.40 -5.95
C GLN A 118 26.00 8.07 -4.95
N PRO A 119 26.20 9.35 -4.54
CA PRO A 119 25.24 10.06 -3.69
C PRO A 119 23.86 10.23 -4.35
N ALA A 120 23.82 10.44 -5.66
CA ALA A 120 22.58 10.55 -6.44
C ALA A 120 21.86 9.20 -6.50
N VAL A 121 22.60 8.11 -6.74
CA VAL A 121 22.08 6.74 -6.76
C VAL A 121 21.48 6.36 -5.40
N GLU A 122 22.17 6.67 -4.30
CA GLU A 122 21.68 6.33 -2.97
C GLU A 122 20.47 7.18 -2.58
N THR A 123 20.43 8.46 -2.97
CA THR A 123 19.25 9.33 -2.80
C THR A 123 18.03 8.77 -3.52
N ALA A 124 18.18 8.41 -4.80
CA ALA A 124 17.11 7.77 -5.58
C ALA A 124 16.61 6.48 -4.92
N LYS A 125 17.52 5.67 -4.38
CA LYS A 125 17.19 4.43 -3.66
C LYS A 125 16.41 4.70 -2.37
N GLN A 126 16.69 5.78 -1.65
CA GLN A 126 15.92 6.15 -0.45
C GLN A 126 14.49 6.55 -0.80
N ILE A 127 14.28 7.32 -1.87
CA ILE A 127 12.93 7.67 -2.36
C ILE A 127 12.15 6.40 -2.73
N ARG A 128 12.79 5.47 -3.44
CA ARG A 128 12.19 4.16 -3.78
C ARG A 128 11.79 3.37 -2.54
N LYS A 129 12.67 3.30 -1.53
CA LYS A 129 12.37 2.63 -0.27
C LYS A 129 11.18 3.27 0.46
N ALA A 130 11.11 4.60 0.51
CA ALA A 130 9.99 5.30 1.14
C ALA A 130 8.67 5.02 0.40
N THR A 131 8.70 5.04 -0.94
CA THR A 131 7.53 4.74 -1.80
C THR A 131 7.05 3.30 -1.60
N ALA A 132 7.96 2.33 -1.55
CA ALA A 132 7.61 0.92 -1.31
C ALA A 132 7.00 0.69 0.08
N LYS A 133 7.45 1.43 1.10
CA LYS A 133 6.84 1.38 2.44
C LYS A 133 5.42 1.92 2.43
N LEU A 134 5.18 3.03 1.72
CA LEU A 134 3.85 3.61 1.56
C LEU A 134 2.92 2.63 0.83
N ARG A 135 3.39 2.04 -0.27
CA ARG A 135 2.66 1.00 -1.01
C ARG A 135 2.23 -0.14 -0.10
N ARG A 136 3.15 -0.63 0.73
CA ARG A 136 2.86 -1.71 1.65
C ARG A 136 1.77 -1.33 2.65
N ALA A 137 1.84 -0.13 3.23
CA ALA A 137 0.81 0.34 4.16
C ALA A 137 -0.59 0.44 3.51
N VAL A 138 -0.68 0.94 2.27
CA VAL A 138 -1.94 0.93 1.50
C VAL A 138 -2.41 -0.51 1.22
N GLY A 139 -1.49 -1.38 0.80
CA GLY A 139 -1.79 -2.78 0.51
C GLY A 139 -2.28 -3.56 1.74
N ASP A 140 -1.74 -3.27 2.92
CA ASP A 140 -2.15 -3.88 4.19
C ASP A 140 -3.60 -3.47 4.53
N LEU A 141 -3.96 -2.19 4.38
CA LEU A 141 -5.35 -1.71 4.56
C LEU A 141 -6.32 -2.34 3.55
N MET A 142 -5.95 -2.40 2.26
CA MET A 142 -6.75 -3.08 1.24
C MET A 142 -6.88 -4.59 1.51
N SER A 143 -5.90 -5.20 2.19
CA SER A 143 -5.97 -6.61 2.56
C SER A 143 -6.98 -6.85 3.66
N ILE A 144 -7.01 -6.01 4.70
CA ILE A 144 -8.03 -6.07 5.75
C ILE A 144 -9.42 -5.88 5.15
N GLU A 145 -9.59 -4.87 4.30
CA GLU A 145 -10.86 -4.59 3.63
C GLU A 145 -11.42 -5.82 2.92
N ARG A 146 -10.60 -6.50 2.10
CA ARG A 146 -10.98 -7.74 1.42
C ARG A 146 -11.36 -8.86 2.39
N GLN A 147 -10.62 -9.01 3.48
CA GLN A 147 -10.91 -10.05 4.49
C GLN A 147 -12.24 -9.79 5.18
N LEU A 148 -12.56 -8.53 5.52
CA LEU A 148 -13.84 -8.14 6.10
C LEU A 148 -14.99 -8.38 5.12
N GLN A 149 -14.81 -8.06 3.84
CA GLN A 149 -15.82 -8.38 2.81
C GLN A 149 -16.10 -9.88 2.74
N VAL A 150 -15.08 -10.73 2.67
CA VAL A 150 -15.26 -12.20 2.62
C VAL A 150 -15.95 -12.72 3.87
N ALA A 151 -15.55 -12.24 5.06
CA ALA A 151 -16.19 -12.62 6.32
C ALA A 151 -17.67 -12.20 6.37
N SER A 152 -18.01 -11.04 5.80
CA SER A 152 -19.39 -10.57 5.71
C SER A 152 -20.26 -11.47 4.82
N ILE A 153 -19.73 -11.92 3.67
CA ILE A 153 -20.42 -12.83 2.74
C ILE A 153 -20.60 -14.20 3.39
N GLY A 154 -19.58 -14.71 4.08
CA GLY A 154 -19.63 -15.98 4.82
C GLY A 154 -20.71 -16.00 5.90
N LYS A 155 -20.94 -14.88 6.61
CA LYS A 155 -22.02 -14.76 7.60
C LYS A 155 -23.43 -14.89 7.00
N TYR A 156 -23.62 -14.51 5.73
CA TYR A 156 -24.90 -14.66 5.03
C TYR A 156 -25.09 -16.06 4.41
N GLU A 157 -24.00 -16.78 4.09
CA GLU A 157 -24.10 -18.12 3.48
C GLU A 157 -24.07 -19.28 4.49
N THR A 158 -23.59 -19.09 5.72
CA THR A 158 -23.59 -20.15 6.75
C THR A 158 -24.78 -20.08 7.70
N SER A 159 -26.01 -20.09 7.18
CA SER A 159 -27.07 -20.81 7.87
C SER A 159 -27.10 -22.23 7.30
N PHE A 160 -26.18 -23.10 7.75
CA PHE A 160 -26.36 -24.54 7.54
C PHE A 160 -27.52 -24.98 8.42
N GLU A 161 -28.73 -24.79 7.92
CA GLU A 161 -29.93 -25.26 8.58
C GLU A 161 -29.94 -26.79 8.45
N MET A 162 -29.73 -27.45 9.58
CA MET A 162 -29.71 -28.91 9.70
C MET A 162 -31.16 -29.42 9.63
N THR A 163 -31.76 -29.34 8.44
CA THR A 163 -33.12 -29.80 8.20
C THR A 163 -33.18 -31.34 8.29
N SER A 164 -34.31 -31.89 8.75
CA SER A 164 -34.54 -33.34 8.84
C SER A 164 -34.23 -34.09 7.54
N ASP A 165 -34.50 -33.46 6.38
CA ASP A 165 -34.21 -34.02 5.06
C ASP A 165 -32.70 -34.20 4.79
N LYS A 166 -31.87 -33.25 5.25
CA LYS A 166 -30.40 -33.36 5.16
C LYS A 166 -29.85 -34.43 6.11
N VAL A 167 -30.43 -34.59 7.30
CA VAL A 167 -30.10 -35.70 8.23
C VAL A 167 -30.45 -37.04 7.60
N ALA A 168 -31.63 -37.16 6.98
CA ALA A 168 -32.07 -38.40 6.32
C ALA A 168 -31.15 -38.76 5.15
N LYS A 169 -30.74 -37.79 4.33
CA LYS A 169 -29.78 -37.99 3.24
C LYS A 169 -28.40 -38.41 3.73
N LEU A 170 -27.91 -37.81 4.80
CA LEU A 170 -26.65 -38.22 5.45
C LEU A 170 -26.73 -39.64 6.00
N LYS A 171 -27.83 -39.99 6.68
CA LYS A 171 -28.04 -41.33 7.23
C LYS A 171 -28.14 -42.38 6.14
N ALA A 172 -28.83 -42.07 5.04
CA ALA A 172 -28.93 -42.94 3.87
C ALA A 172 -27.57 -43.14 3.18
N ALA A 173 -26.78 -42.07 3.03
CA ALA A 173 -25.44 -42.16 2.47
C ALA A 173 -24.51 -43.02 3.34
N THR A 174 -24.50 -42.81 4.66
CA THR A 174 -23.67 -43.62 5.57
C THR A 174 -24.11 -45.09 5.59
N GLN A 175 -25.41 -45.38 5.55
CA GLN A 175 -25.92 -46.74 5.47
C GLN A 175 -25.58 -47.42 4.13
N ALA A 176 -25.65 -46.70 3.01
CA ALA A 176 -25.25 -47.22 1.70
C ALA A 176 -23.75 -47.56 1.64
N THR A 177 -22.90 -46.78 2.31
CA THR A 177 -21.45 -47.06 2.39
C THR A 177 -21.15 -48.27 3.26
N VAL A 178 -21.91 -48.49 4.35
CA VAL A 178 -21.73 -49.65 5.24
C VAL A 178 -22.24 -50.95 4.59
N SER A 179 -23.26 -50.89 3.74
CA SER A 179 -23.77 -52.05 3.01
C SER A 179 -22.91 -52.50 1.82
N ASN A 180 -21.99 -51.66 1.33
CA ASN A 180 -21.07 -52.00 0.23
C ASN A 180 -19.77 -52.69 0.70
N TYR A 181 -19.62 -52.98 1.99
CA TYR A 181 -18.46 -53.68 2.58
C TYR A 181 -18.77 -55.12 3.05
N HIS A 182 -19.84 -55.73 2.54
CA HIS A 182 -20.16 -57.14 2.75
C HIS A 182 -20.27 -57.91 1.44
#